data_AF-A0A2K8MMF9-F1
#
_entry.id   AF-A0A2K8MMF9-F1
#
_cell.length_a   1.000
_cell.length_b   1.000
_cell.length_c   1.000
_cell.angle_alpha   90.00
_cell.angle_beta   90.00
_cell.angle_gamma   90.00
#
_symmetry.space_group_name_H-M   'P 1'
#
loop_
_entity.id
_entity.type
_entity.pdbx_description
1 polymer ?
#
loop_
_entity_poly.entity_id
_entity_poly.type
_entity_poly.pdbx_seq_one_letter_code
_entity_poly.pdbx_strand_id
1 'polypeptide(L)'
;MIGTAETSIFQTGPLGCEALVIAFSSLGVDSVAKPFEFHNLLDRSDCAVLLLRDPDTSWYHGVPDLPGGPSALADALAEHARGFRRVICIGYSMGGYAALLFGRLIGAETIIALAPQTILSHGALDAWGDHRWDAQVERVQRQGDARLLDLAPLYHDTRHLLPDQAITICLSASGECLDVQHAFHLKRHAALHMLGSEPLAHGALVVALRESGLMRMMIDEAIAGVRTDLSLSDRFAGWMAKSRHSLALDPAGTRIDGSMLGISGTLAMHSASQIARDAAASHPVRLGARLWPEGRFGGSQREARFDFPPGDLTPGSVHRFAITIDLGNLPPGRHEVVVALVREGRFWFDEFGFNSARIGLVVDRTGISCLAEGAVI
;
A
#
# COMPACT_ATOMS: atom_id res chain seq x y z
N MET A 1 31.36 0.89 -1.80
CA MET A 1 31.00 2.19 -2.44
C MET A 1 29.64 2.58 -1.90
N ILE A 2 29.51 3.77 -1.33
CA ILE A 2 28.22 4.31 -0.85
C ILE A 2 27.66 5.10 -2.04
N GLY A 3 26.56 4.63 -2.64
CA GLY A 3 25.90 5.30 -3.76
C GLY A 3 25.33 6.66 -3.33
N THR A 4 25.44 7.66 -4.20
CA THR A 4 24.71 8.93 -4.06
C THR A 4 23.22 8.71 -4.30
N ALA A 5 22.36 9.64 -3.88
CA ALA A 5 20.90 9.57 -4.02
C ALA A 5 20.38 9.44 -5.47
N GLU A 6 21.26 9.35 -6.48
CA GLU A 6 20.94 9.15 -7.89
C GLU A 6 20.99 7.68 -8.32
N THR A 7 21.49 6.76 -7.49
CA THR A 7 21.63 5.34 -7.86
C THR A 7 20.35 4.54 -7.63
N SER A 8 20.19 3.43 -8.35
CA SER A 8 19.10 2.46 -8.20
C SER A 8 19.28 1.54 -6.99
N ILE A 9 20.50 1.52 -6.42
CA ILE A 9 20.89 0.75 -5.24
C ILE A 9 21.51 1.69 -4.20
N PHE A 10 21.06 1.57 -2.96
CA PHE A 10 21.63 2.26 -1.80
C PHE A 10 21.90 1.28 -0.67
N GLN A 11 23.12 1.27 -0.13
CA GLN A 11 23.50 0.38 0.97
C GLN A 11 23.97 1.20 2.17
N THR A 12 23.49 0.84 3.36
CA THR A 12 24.04 1.28 4.64
C THR A 12 24.05 0.12 5.63
N GLY A 13 24.82 0.23 6.70
CA GLY A 13 24.73 -0.73 7.79
C GLY A 13 25.89 -0.61 8.75
N PRO A 14 25.67 -0.86 10.05
CA PRO A 14 26.77 -1.01 11.00
C PRO A 14 27.66 -2.19 10.59
N LEU A 15 28.98 -2.01 10.69
CA LEU A 15 29.91 -3.13 10.61
C LEU A 15 29.58 -4.17 11.68
N GLY A 16 29.61 -5.46 11.34
CA GLY A 16 29.39 -6.56 12.29
C GLY A 16 27.94 -7.00 12.49
N CYS A 17 26.98 -6.48 11.71
CA CYS A 17 25.63 -7.03 11.72
C CYS A 17 25.58 -8.46 11.17
N GLU A 18 24.81 -9.34 11.80
CA GLU A 18 24.60 -10.71 11.30
C GLU A 18 23.53 -10.80 10.21
N ALA A 19 22.63 -9.81 10.14
CA ALA A 19 21.49 -9.79 9.23
C ALA A 19 21.62 -8.67 8.18
N LEU A 20 21.24 -8.97 6.95
CA LEU A 20 21.03 -8.03 5.86
C LEU A 20 19.56 -8.01 5.48
N VAL A 21 18.94 -6.82 5.45
CA VAL A 21 17.61 -6.60 4.88
C VAL A 21 17.77 -5.97 3.50
N ILE A 22 17.29 -6.67 2.48
CA ILE A 22 17.21 -6.20 1.10
C ILE A 22 15.75 -5.80 0.83
N ALA A 23 15.51 -4.51 0.65
CA ALA A 23 14.17 -3.97 0.46
C ALA A 23 13.97 -3.42 -0.96
N PHE A 24 12.90 -3.86 -1.62
CA PHE A 24 12.56 -3.50 -2.98
C PHE A 24 11.35 -2.55 -3.00
N SER A 25 11.50 -1.44 -3.72
CA SER A 25 10.46 -0.42 -3.89
C SER A 25 9.34 -0.86 -4.85
N SER A 26 8.16 -0.33 -4.61
CA SER A 26 6.95 -0.47 -5.41
C SER A 26 6.86 0.61 -6.49
N LEU A 27 6.02 0.34 -7.49
CA LEU A 27 5.80 1.23 -8.63
C LEU A 27 5.33 2.62 -8.18
N GLY A 28 5.99 3.68 -8.68
CA GLY A 28 5.59 5.08 -8.46
C GLY A 28 6.22 5.75 -7.23
N VAL A 29 6.98 4.98 -6.44
CA VAL A 29 7.92 5.50 -5.45
C VAL A 29 9.31 5.73 -6.08
N ASP A 30 9.54 5.20 -7.29
CA ASP A 30 10.84 5.13 -7.99
C ASP A 30 11.33 6.45 -8.63
N SER A 31 10.79 7.60 -8.24
CA SER A 31 11.36 8.88 -8.66
C SER A 31 12.68 9.11 -7.92
N VAL A 32 13.74 9.47 -8.65
CA VAL A 32 15.04 9.84 -8.07
C VAL A 32 14.92 10.95 -7.02
N ALA A 33 13.89 11.81 -7.16
CA ALA A 33 13.61 12.91 -6.25
C ALA A 33 12.92 12.50 -4.93
N LYS A 34 12.45 11.25 -4.80
CA LYS A 34 11.81 10.74 -3.58
C LYS A 34 12.80 9.88 -2.79
N PRO A 35 12.69 9.86 -1.45
CA PRO A 35 13.37 8.85 -0.64
C PRO A 35 12.99 7.44 -1.10
N PHE A 36 13.90 6.48 -0.95
CA PHE A 36 13.62 5.07 -1.16
C PHE A 36 12.41 4.61 -0.33
N GLU A 37 11.63 3.68 -0.89
CA GLU A 37 10.69 2.94 -0.05
C GLU A 37 11.49 2.21 1.05
N PHE A 38 10.91 2.11 2.25
CA PHE A 38 11.58 1.57 3.44
C PHE A 38 12.81 2.34 3.94
N HIS A 39 13.02 3.62 3.57
CA HIS A 39 14.16 4.42 4.07
C HIS A 39 14.30 4.49 5.61
N ASN A 40 13.20 4.35 6.36
CA ASN A 40 13.27 4.29 7.83
C ASN A 40 14.05 3.07 8.36
N LEU A 41 14.31 2.05 7.53
CA LEU A 41 15.18 0.94 7.91
C LEU A 41 16.63 1.39 8.07
N LEU A 42 17.04 2.49 7.43
CA LEU A 42 18.40 3.02 7.54
C LEU A 42 18.73 3.51 8.97
N ASP A 43 17.72 3.79 9.79
CA ASP A 43 17.88 4.21 11.18
C ASP A 43 18.16 3.04 12.14
N ARG A 44 18.20 1.81 11.63
CA ARG A 44 18.41 0.60 12.45
C ARG A 44 19.89 0.34 12.71
N SER A 45 20.18 -0.19 13.91
CA SER A 45 21.53 -0.56 14.35
C SER A 45 21.75 -2.06 14.49
N ASP A 46 20.72 -2.88 14.26
CA ASP A 46 20.73 -4.33 14.47
C ASP A 46 20.76 -5.14 13.16
N CYS A 47 20.74 -4.47 12.01
CA CYS A 47 20.93 -5.07 10.71
C CYS A 47 21.65 -4.12 9.73
N ALA A 48 22.25 -4.70 8.69
CA ALA A 48 22.60 -3.97 7.49
C ALA A 48 21.36 -3.86 6.58
N VAL A 49 21.32 -2.82 5.75
CA VAL A 49 20.17 -2.52 4.88
C VAL A 49 20.66 -2.19 3.47
N LEU A 50 20.06 -2.87 2.49
CA LEU A 50 20.21 -2.60 1.06
C LEU A 50 18.84 -2.21 0.50
N LEU A 51 18.69 -0.95 0.09
CA LEU A 51 17.49 -0.45 -0.54
C LEU A 51 17.66 -0.43 -2.06
N LEU A 52 16.66 -0.94 -2.77
CA LEU A 52 16.62 -0.94 -4.22
C LEU A 52 15.34 -0.28 -4.73
N ARG A 53 15.47 0.43 -5.85
CA ARG A 53 14.35 0.98 -6.62
C ARG A 53 14.54 0.67 -8.09
N ASP A 54 13.45 0.72 -8.84
CA ASP A 54 13.44 0.45 -10.27
C ASP A 54 12.83 1.65 -11.02
N PRO A 55 13.67 2.64 -11.41
CA PRO A 55 13.20 3.85 -12.07
C PRO A 55 12.43 3.60 -13.37
N ASP A 56 12.69 2.47 -14.02
CA ASP A 56 12.05 2.09 -15.28
C ASP A 56 10.72 1.35 -15.07
N THR A 57 10.32 1.10 -13.82
CA THR A 57 9.08 0.39 -13.44
C THR A 57 8.96 -0.93 -14.20
N SER A 58 10.05 -1.68 -14.23
CA SER A 58 10.27 -2.87 -15.05
C SER A 58 10.22 -4.17 -14.24
N TRP A 59 9.66 -4.14 -13.03
CA TRP A 59 9.67 -5.28 -12.10
C TRP A 59 11.09 -5.83 -11.88
N TYR A 60 12.08 -4.94 -11.94
CA TYR A 60 13.51 -5.24 -11.82
C TYR A 60 14.06 -6.14 -12.94
N HIS A 61 13.39 -6.16 -14.10
CA HIS A 61 13.92 -6.81 -15.31
C HIS A 61 14.89 -5.92 -16.09
N GLY A 62 14.89 -4.61 -15.82
CA GLY A 62 15.86 -3.66 -16.34
C GLY A 62 16.11 -2.56 -15.32
N VAL A 63 17.19 -2.67 -14.55
CA VAL A 63 17.63 -1.61 -13.63
C VAL A 63 18.72 -0.80 -14.35
N PRO A 64 18.54 0.52 -14.61
CA PRO A 64 19.44 1.30 -15.45
C PRO A 64 20.93 1.21 -15.07
N ASP A 65 21.22 1.18 -13.77
CA ASP A 65 22.60 1.17 -13.26
C ASP A 65 23.23 -0.25 -13.23
N LEU A 66 22.47 -1.28 -13.58
CA LEU A 66 22.89 -2.68 -13.60
C LEU A 66 22.49 -3.36 -14.92
N PRO A 67 23.30 -3.17 -15.98
CA PRO A 67 23.06 -3.86 -17.24
C PRO A 67 23.20 -5.39 -17.06
N GLY A 68 22.42 -6.15 -17.82
CA GLY A 68 22.43 -7.62 -17.78
C GLY A 68 21.16 -8.26 -17.20
N GLY A 69 20.17 -7.46 -16.85
CA GLY A 69 18.83 -7.92 -16.47
C GLY A 69 18.79 -8.68 -15.14
N PRO A 70 17.76 -9.51 -14.91
CA PRO A 70 17.55 -10.18 -13.62
C PRO A 70 18.73 -11.05 -13.15
N SER A 71 19.43 -11.76 -14.04
CA SER A 71 20.56 -12.61 -13.62
C SER A 71 21.72 -11.76 -13.08
N ALA A 72 22.10 -10.69 -13.76
CA ALA A 72 23.17 -9.80 -13.30
C ALA A 72 22.80 -9.11 -11.97
N LEU A 73 21.53 -8.73 -11.81
CA LEU A 73 21.04 -8.18 -10.54
C LEU A 73 21.08 -9.23 -9.42
N ALA A 74 20.66 -10.47 -9.68
CA ALA A 74 20.74 -11.55 -8.70
C ALA A 74 22.19 -11.82 -8.26
N ASP A 75 23.14 -11.85 -9.20
CA ASP A 75 24.56 -12.01 -8.89
C ASP A 75 25.07 -10.85 -8.02
N ALA A 76 24.77 -9.60 -8.38
CA ALA A 76 25.15 -8.44 -7.58
C ALA A 76 24.56 -8.48 -6.16
N LEU A 77 23.29 -8.87 -6.02
CA LEU A 77 22.63 -9.03 -4.73
C LEU A 77 23.28 -10.15 -3.90
N ALA A 78 23.65 -11.27 -4.52
CA ALA A 78 24.36 -12.36 -3.85
C ALA A 78 25.75 -11.92 -3.34
N GLU A 79 26.46 -11.10 -4.11
CA GLU A 79 27.73 -10.49 -3.67
C GLU A 79 27.54 -9.62 -2.42
N HIS A 80 26.50 -8.77 -2.41
CA HIS A 80 26.17 -7.92 -1.26
C HIS A 80 25.72 -8.73 -0.03
N ALA A 81 25.05 -9.86 -0.26
CA ALA A 81 24.59 -10.78 0.78
C ALA A 81 25.73 -11.62 1.37
N ARG A 82 26.90 -11.69 0.72
CA ARG A 82 28.02 -12.52 1.18
C ARG A 82 28.50 -12.09 2.56
N GLY A 83 28.59 -13.06 3.46
CA GLY A 83 29.12 -12.87 4.82
C GLY A 83 28.06 -12.52 5.86
N PHE A 84 26.82 -12.27 5.44
CA PHE A 84 25.68 -12.19 6.38
C PHE A 84 25.20 -13.59 6.72
N ARG A 85 24.92 -13.81 8.00
CA ARG A 85 24.32 -15.06 8.48
C ARG A 85 22.87 -15.18 8.05
N ARG A 86 22.17 -14.05 7.99
CA ARG A 86 20.75 -13.95 7.65
C ARG A 86 20.55 -12.93 6.55
N VAL A 87 19.80 -13.32 5.53
CA VAL A 87 19.43 -12.44 4.42
C VAL A 87 17.90 -12.43 4.35
N ILE A 88 17.34 -11.23 4.43
CA ILE A 88 15.89 -11.00 4.41
C ILE A 88 15.58 -10.19 3.15
N CYS A 89 14.69 -10.69 2.30
CA CYS A 89 14.15 -9.93 1.18
C CYS A 89 12.73 -9.46 1.50
N ILE A 90 12.45 -8.17 1.29
CA ILE A 90 11.12 -7.60 1.52
C ILE A 90 10.71 -6.65 0.39
N GLY A 91 9.43 -6.64 0.04
CA GLY A 91 8.89 -5.61 -0.84
C GLY A 91 7.38 -5.63 -0.95
N TYR A 92 6.85 -4.57 -1.55
CA TYR A 92 5.42 -4.36 -1.76
C TYR A 92 5.09 -4.25 -3.26
N SER A 93 3.99 -4.88 -3.72
CA SER A 93 3.59 -4.91 -5.14
C SER A 93 4.73 -5.35 -6.06
N MET A 94 5.23 -4.47 -6.92
CA MET A 94 6.38 -4.68 -7.79
C MET A 94 7.62 -5.09 -7.00
N GLY A 95 7.86 -4.44 -5.86
CA GLY A 95 8.92 -4.84 -4.94
C GLY A 95 8.64 -6.18 -4.29
N GLY A 96 7.38 -6.56 -4.09
CA GLY A 96 6.99 -7.87 -3.58
C GLY A 96 7.32 -8.99 -4.58
N TYR A 97 7.08 -8.76 -5.86
CA TYR A 97 7.56 -9.64 -6.94
C TYR A 97 9.08 -9.78 -6.90
N ALA A 98 9.81 -8.66 -6.78
CA ALA A 98 11.27 -8.67 -6.73
C ALA A 98 11.81 -9.40 -5.49
N ALA A 99 11.17 -9.22 -4.33
CA ALA A 99 11.52 -9.95 -3.10
C ALA A 99 11.34 -11.47 -3.30
N LEU A 100 10.24 -11.90 -3.93
CA LEU A 100 10.02 -13.31 -4.27
C LEU A 100 11.04 -13.82 -5.29
N LEU A 101 11.33 -13.07 -6.34
CA LEU A 101 12.26 -13.48 -7.39
C LEU A 101 13.69 -13.55 -6.86
N PHE A 102 14.24 -12.44 -6.40
CA PHE A 102 15.65 -12.36 -6.01
C PHE A 102 15.92 -13.05 -4.69
N GLY A 103 15.00 -12.98 -3.72
CA GLY A 103 15.14 -13.75 -2.48
C GLY A 103 15.25 -15.25 -2.75
N ARG A 104 14.54 -15.74 -3.77
CA ARG A 104 14.64 -17.13 -4.20
C ARG A 104 15.95 -17.43 -4.92
N LEU A 105 16.38 -16.57 -5.85
CA LEU A 105 17.61 -16.75 -6.62
C LEU A 105 18.89 -16.69 -5.76
N ILE A 106 18.93 -15.81 -4.75
CA ILE A 106 20.12 -15.64 -3.90
C ILE A 106 20.10 -16.53 -2.65
N GLY A 107 19.03 -17.30 -2.43
CA GLY A 107 18.87 -18.12 -1.24
C GLY A 107 18.71 -17.30 0.04
N ALA A 108 17.88 -16.24 0.01
CA ALA A 108 17.53 -15.49 1.21
C ALA A 108 16.87 -16.42 2.25
N GLU A 109 17.19 -16.24 3.53
CA GLU A 109 16.59 -17.04 4.62
C GLU A 109 15.10 -16.72 4.77
N THR A 110 14.74 -15.44 4.68
CA THR A 110 13.36 -14.98 4.82
C THR A 110 12.95 -14.11 3.64
N ILE A 111 11.76 -14.34 3.10
CA ILE A 111 11.14 -13.54 2.05
C ILE A 111 9.77 -13.06 2.55
N ILE A 112 9.57 -11.74 2.55
CA ILE A 112 8.31 -11.08 2.95
C ILE A 112 7.78 -10.31 1.74
N ALA A 113 6.71 -10.81 1.13
CA ALA A 113 6.09 -10.20 -0.03
C ALA A 113 4.71 -9.64 0.31
N LEU A 114 4.51 -8.34 0.12
CA LEU A 114 3.27 -7.64 0.46
C LEU A 114 2.48 -7.36 -0.82
N ALA A 115 1.27 -7.92 -0.96
CA ALA A 115 0.45 -7.90 -2.18
C ALA A 115 1.28 -8.03 -3.48
N PRO A 116 2.13 -9.05 -3.62
CA PRO A 116 3.01 -9.15 -4.77
C PRO A 116 2.22 -9.49 -6.03
N GLN A 117 2.64 -8.95 -7.17
CA GLN A 117 2.42 -9.65 -8.44
C GLN A 117 3.31 -10.90 -8.46
N THR A 118 2.83 -11.99 -9.06
CA THR A 118 3.55 -13.28 -9.17
C THR A 118 3.64 -13.80 -10.61
N ILE A 119 2.92 -13.14 -11.53
CA ILE A 119 2.92 -13.39 -12.96
C ILE A 119 2.92 -12.02 -13.68
N LEU A 120 3.65 -11.92 -14.78
CA LEU A 120 3.81 -10.76 -15.64
C LEU A 120 3.67 -11.09 -17.13
N SER A 121 3.31 -12.33 -17.49
CA SER A 121 3.13 -12.76 -18.88
C SER A 121 1.73 -12.41 -19.40
N HIS A 122 1.62 -11.87 -20.63
CA HIS A 122 0.36 -11.35 -21.17
C HIS A 122 -0.71 -12.43 -21.18
N GLY A 123 -0.40 -13.62 -21.71
CA GLY A 123 -1.39 -14.68 -21.82
C GLY A 123 -2.01 -15.12 -20.48
N ALA A 124 -1.25 -15.04 -19.38
CA ALA A 124 -1.76 -15.37 -18.05
C ALA A 124 -2.49 -14.19 -17.41
N LEU A 125 -1.97 -12.96 -17.55
CA LEU A 125 -2.65 -11.76 -17.07
C LEU A 125 -3.98 -11.52 -17.78
N ASP A 126 -4.04 -11.69 -19.10
CA ASP A 126 -5.26 -11.62 -19.91
C ASP A 126 -6.28 -12.68 -19.44
N ALA A 127 -5.83 -13.90 -19.13
CA ALA A 127 -6.69 -14.96 -18.62
C ALA A 127 -7.26 -14.64 -17.22
N TRP A 128 -6.56 -13.80 -16.45
CA TRP A 128 -7.00 -13.33 -15.13
C TRP A 128 -7.77 -12.01 -15.19
N GLY A 129 -7.76 -11.34 -16.35
CA GLY A 129 -8.30 -10.00 -16.54
C GLY A 129 -7.52 -8.91 -15.78
N ASP A 130 -6.23 -9.14 -15.51
CA ASP A 130 -5.38 -8.15 -14.84
C ASP A 130 -4.76 -7.19 -15.87
N HIS A 131 -5.42 -6.03 -16.02
CA HIS A 131 -4.98 -4.95 -16.90
C HIS A 131 -4.47 -3.71 -16.15
N ARG A 132 -4.10 -3.87 -14.86
CA ARG A 132 -3.75 -2.73 -14.00
C ARG A 132 -2.50 -1.98 -14.47
N TRP A 133 -1.61 -2.65 -15.22
CA TRP A 133 -0.27 -2.14 -15.55
C TRP A 133 0.19 -2.48 -16.98
N ASP A 134 -0.73 -2.58 -17.96
CA ASP A 134 -0.44 -3.04 -19.32
C ASP A 134 0.80 -2.36 -19.95
N ALA A 135 0.90 -1.04 -19.84
CA ALA A 135 2.02 -0.29 -20.43
C ALA A 135 3.39 -0.66 -19.84
N GLN A 136 3.45 -0.92 -18.53
CA GLN A 136 4.67 -1.35 -17.86
C GLN A 136 4.96 -2.82 -18.13
N VAL A 137 3.93 -3.67 -18.07
CA VAL A 137 4.04 -5.11 -18.38
C VAL A 137 4.54 -5.33 -19.81
N GLU A 138 4.06 -4.54 -20.79
CA GLU A 138 4.54 -4.60 -22.17
C GLU A 138 6.04 -4.27 -22.28
N ARG A 139 6.54 -3.34 -21.47
CA ARG A 139 7.97 -3.03 -21.38
C ARG A 139 8.75 -4.23 -20.85
N VAL A 140 8.30 -4.81 -19.74
CA VAL A 140 8.93 -5.97 -19.11
C VAL A 140 8.99 -7.15 -20.07
N GLN A 141 7.94 -7.41 -20.83
CA GLN A 141 7.92 -8.54 -21.76
C GLN A 141 8.82 -8.37 -22.98
N ARG A 142 9.05 -7.13 -23.43
CA ARG A 142 9.96 -6.86 -24.54
C ARG A 142 11.44 -6.98 -24.16
N GLN A 143 11.77 -6.74 -22.90
CA GLN A 143 13.15 -6.55 -22.45
C GLN A 143 13.60 -7.58 -21.39
N GLY A 144 12.66 -8.19 -20.69
CA GLY A 144 12.90 -9.07 -19.56
C GLY A 144 13.11 -10.53 -19.92
N ASP A 145 13.62 -11.28 -18.95
CA ASP A 145 13.73 -12.73 -19.07
C ASP A 145 12.36 -13.41 -18.97
N ALA A 146 11.90 -13.97 -20.10
CA ALA A 146 10.62 -14.67 -20.20
C ALA A 146 10.45 -15.80 -19.18
N ARG A 147 11.56 -16.43 -18.74
CA ARG A 147 11.54 -17.53 -17.76
C ARG A 147 11.16 -17.08 -16.35
N LEU A 148 11.31 -15.78 -16.08
CA LEU A 148 11.08 -15.20 -14.76
C LEU A 148 9.74 -14.46 -14.69
N LEU A 149 9.05 -14.25 -15.81
CA LEU A 149 7.74 -13.59 -15.85
C LEU A 149 6.64 -14.38 -15.14
N ASP A 150 6.82 -15.68 -14.91
CA ASP A 150 5.98 -16.48 -14.03
C ASP A 150 6.90 -17.06 -12.96
N LEU A 151 6.61 -16.76 -11.69
CA LEU A 151 7.44 -17.23 -10.59
C LEU A 151 7.16 -18.69 -10.22
N ALA A 152 6.02 -19.28 -10.57
CA ALA A 152 5.69 -20.64 -10.12
C ALA A 152 6.75 -21.71 -10.51
N PRO A 153 7.30 -21.73 -11.74
CA PRO A 153 8.37 -22.66 -12.10
C PRO A 153 9.61 -22.55 -11.18
N LEU A 154 9.99 -21.33 -10.79
CA LEU A 154 11.13 -21.08 -9.91
C LEU A 154 10.92 -21.66 -8.50
N TYR A 155 9.68 -21.71 -8.02
CA TYR A 155 9.33 -22.26 -6.71
C TYR A 155 9.05 -23.77 -6.74
N HIS A 156 8.72 -24.35 -7.90
CA HIS A 156 8.66 -25.81 -8.07
C HIS A 156 10.04 -26.45 -8.10
N ASP A 157 11.07 -25.72 -8.52
CA ASP A 157 12.44 -26.21 -8.52
C ASP A 157 13.01 -26.25 -7.10
N THR A 158 13.09 -27.47 -6.55
CA THR A 158 13.55 -27.70 -5.18
C THR A 158 15.07 -27.62 -5.04
N ARG A 159 15.84 -27.58 -6.13
CA ARG A 159 17.32 -27.55 -6.10
C ARG A 159 17.88 -26.33 -5.38
N HIS A 160 17.08 -25.26 -5.32
CA HIS A 160 17.41 -23.99 -4.67
C HIS A 160 16.66 -23.79 -3.35
N LEU A 161 15.93 -24.79 -2.81
CA LEU A 161 15.30 -24.68 -1.50
C LEU A 161 16.36 -24.78 -0.40
N LEU A 162 16.50 -23.71 0.39
CA LEU A 162 17.03 -23.88 1.73
C LEU A 162 15.95 -24.61 2.56
N PRO A 163 16.31 -25.66 3.33
CA PRO A 163 15.35 -26.42 4.13
C PRO A 163 14.49 -25.54 5.05
N ASP A 164 15.06 -24.40 5.47
CA ASP A 164 14.45 -23.49 6.43
C ASP A 164 14.02 -22.13 5.84
N GLN A 165 13.96 -21.98 4.50
CA GLN A 165 13.52 -20.73 3.87
C GLN A 165 12.08 -20.38 4.29
N ALA A 166 11.89 -19.23 4.92
CA ALA A 166 10.58 -18.73 5.32
C ALA A 166 10.04 -17.77 4.25
N ILE A 167 8.94 -18.15 3.60
CA ILE A 167 8.31 -17.33 2.55
C ILE A 167 6.93 -16.93 3.04
N THR A 168 6.71 -15.62 3.17
CA THR A 168 5.48 -15.02 3.67
C THR A 168 4.88 -14.14 2.59
N ILE A 169 3.62 -14.37 2.24
CA ILE A 169 2.85 -13.49 1.37
C ILE A 169 1.70 -12.88 2.19
N CYS A 170 1.71 -11.57 2.34
CA CYS A 170 0.67 -10.83 3.05
C CYS A 170 -0.25 -10.13 2.06
N LEU A 171 -1.55 -10.27 2.25
CA LEU A 171 -2.59 -9.67 1.41
C LEU A 171 -3.82 -9.29 2.24
N SER A 172 -4.72 -8.50 1.67
CA SER A 172 -6.04 -8.26 2.27
C SER A 172 -6.95 -9.48 2.04
N ALA A 173 -7.65 -9.96 3.07
CA ALA A 173 -8.48 -11.17 2.98
C ALA A 173 -9.64 -11.04 1.99
N SER A 174 -10.21 -9.84 1.91
CA SER A 174 -11.28 -9.50 0.97
C SER A 174 -10.80 -8.46 -0.05
N GLY A 175 -9.48 -8.30 -0.24
CA GLY A 175 -8.91 -7.28 -1.10
C GLY A 175 -9.25 -7.44 -2.57
N GLU A 176 -8.59 -6.65 -3.42
CA GLU A 176 -8.69 -6.81 -4.88
C GLU A 176 -8.52 -8.28 -5.28
N CYS A 177 -9.48 -8.82 -6.04
CA CYS A 177 -9.50 -10.23 -6.42
C CYS A 177 -8.19 -10.67 -7.10
N LEU A 178 -7.53 -9.75 -7.79
CA LEU A 178 -6.26 -9.96 -8.47
C LEU A 178 -5.09 -10.17 -7.49
N ASP A 179 -5.05 -9.46 -6.37
CA ASP A 179 -4.02 -9.67 -5.33
C ASP A 179 -4.17 -11.05 -4.68
N VAL A 180 -5.42 -11.48 -4.47
CA VAL A 180 -5.73 -12.82 -3.99
C VAL A 180 -5.27 -13.87 -5.01
N GLN A 181 -5.57 -13.68 -6.30
CA GLN A 181 -5.14 -14.61 -7.35
C GLN A 181 -3.61 -14.75 -7.40
N HIS A 182 -2.88 -13.63 -7.37
CA HIS A 182 -1.41 -13.65 -7.35
C HIS A 182 -0.85 -14.38 -6.12
N ALA A 183 -1.40 -14.15 -4.92
CA ALA A 183 -0.96 -14.85 -3.73
C ALA A 183 -1.26 -16.36 -3.81
N PHE A 184 -2.45 -16.72 -4.31
CA PHE A 184 -2.87 -18.12 -4.45
C PHE A 184 -2.05 -18.90 -5.48
N HIS A 185 -1.47 -18.22 -6.46
CA HIS A 185 -0.54 -18.80 -7.43
C HIS A 185 0.65 -19.51 -6.77
N LEU A 186 1.16 -18.94 -5.67
CA LEU A 186 2.31 -19.48 -4.93
C LEU A 186 1.93 -20.12 -3.58
N LYS A 187 0.65 -20.36 -3.30
CA LYS A 187 0.16 -20.84 -1.99
C LYS A 187 0.78 -22.14 -1.48
N ARG A 188 1.31 -22.98 -2.36
CA ARG A 188 1.98 -24.24 -2.00
C ARG A 188 3.39 -24.03 -1.45
N HIS A 189 3.96 -22.85 -1.67
CA HIS A 189 5.35 -22.53 -1.39
C HIS A 189 5.52 -21.40 -0.37
N ALA A 190 4.42 -20.75 0.04
CA ALA A 190 4.44 -19.61 0.94
C ALA A 190 3.35 -19.72 2.01
N ALA A 191 3.65 -19.22 3.21
CA ALA A 191 2.64 -18.93 4.21
C ALA A 191 1.83 -17.71 3.75
N LEU A 192 0.53 -17.89 3.57
CA LEU A 192 -0.38 -16.82 3.19
C LEU A 192 -1.01 -16.20 4.43
N HIS A 193 -0.81 -14.90 4.61
CA HIS A 193 -1.44 -14.14 5.68
C HIS A 193 -2.43 -13.13 5.09
N MET A 194 -3.71 -13.47 5.25
CA MET A 194 -4.83 -12.64 4.82
C MET A 194 -5.29 -11.74 5.97
N LEU A 195 -5.20 -10.43 5.79
CA LEU A 195 -5.50 -9.42 6.80
C LEU A 195 -6.94 -8.92 6.69
N GLY A 196 -7.60 -8.82 7.84
CA GLY A 196 -8.94 -8.23 7.95
C GLY A 196 -10.06 -9.11 7.38
N SER A 197 -11.27 -8.57 7.38
CA SER A 197 -12.45 -9.11 6.69
C SER A 197 -12.98 -8.16 5.62
N GLU A 198 -12.57 -6.90 5.66
CA GLU A 198 -13.03 -5.87 4.74
C GLU A 198 -12.11 -5.75 3.52
N PRO A 199 -12.65 -5.39 2.35
CA PRO A 199 -11.85 -5.14 1.17
C PRO A 199 -10.94 -3.93 1.38
N LEU A 200 -9.63 -4.16 1.31
CA LEU A 200 -8.63 -3.10 1.16
C LEU A 200 -8.25 -2.98 -0.31
N ALA A 201 -8.22 -1.74 -0.82
CA ALA A 201 -7.60 -1.45 -2.11
C ALA A 201 -6.12 -1.85 -2.07
N HIS A 202 -5.53 -2.14 -3.24
CA HIS A 202 -4.12 -2.58 -3.34
C HIS A 202 -3.18 -1.69 -2.51
N GLY A 203 -3.18 -0.38 -2.79
CA GLY A 203 -2.40 0.65 -2.10
C GLY A 203 -2.66 0.80 -0.60
N ALA A 204 -3.85 0.44 -0.13
CA ALA A 204 -4.21 0.59 1.28
C ALA A 204 -3.50 -0.45 2.15
N LEU A 205 -3.18 -1.65 1.63
CA LEU A 205 -2.58 -2.71 2.43
C LEU A 205 -1.25 -2.29 3.08
N VAL A 206 -0.33 -1.68 2.31
CA VAL A 206 0.99 -1.30 2.82
C VAL A 206 0.90 -0.23 3.91
N VAL A 207 -0.05 0.69 3.77
CA VAL A 207 -0.33 1.70 4.79
C VAL A 207 -0.89 1.03 6.03
N ALA A 208 -1.86 0.12 5.88
CA ALA A 208 -2.44 -0.63 6.99
C ALA A 208 -1.37 -1.40 7.78
N LEU A 209 -0.47 -2.10 7.07
CA LEU A 209 0.65 -2.82 7.65
C LEU A 209 1.62 -1.92 8.42
N ARG A 210 1.92 -0.73 7.89
CA ARG A 210 2.78 0.26 8.54
C ARG A 210 2.14 0.85 9.80
N GLU A 211 0.90 1.31 9.68
CA GLU A 211 0.20 2.04 10.74
C GLU A 211 -0.28 1.13 11.88
N SER A 212 -0.49 -0.16 11.60
CA SER A 212 -0.72 -1.19 12.62
C SER A 212 0.57 -1.69 13.30
N GLY A 213 1.75 -1.33 12.78
CA GLY A 213 3.05 -1.82 13.25
C GLY A 213 3.36 -3.26 12.83
N LEU A 214 2.49 -3.91 12.05
CA LEU A 214 2.68 -5.28 11.57
C LEU A 214 3.91 -5.41 10.68
N MET A 215 4.13 -4.46 9.78
CA MET A 215 5.32 -4.45 8.91
C MET A 215 6.61 -4.46 9.72
N ARG A 216 6.68 -3.59 10.74
CA ARG A 216 7.85 -3.50 11.61
C ARG A 216 8.09 -4.82 12.35
N MET A 217 7.03 -5.41 12.90
CA MET A 217 7.12 -6.68 13.63
C MET A 217 7.60 -7.83 12.73
N MET A 218 7.09 -7.97 11.51
CA MET A 218 7.56 -9.01 10.57
C MET A 218 9.06 -8.85 10.27
N ILE A 219 9.54 -7.61 10.11
CA ILE A 219 10.96 -7.32 9.89
C ILE A 219 11.79 -7.63 11.15
N ASP A 220 11.32 -7.23 12.33
CA ASP A 220 12.00 -7.48 13.61
C ASP A 220 12.15 -8.99 13.87
N GLU A 221 11.10 -9.77 13.62
CA GLU A 221 11.11 -11.23 13.78
C GLU A 221 12.06 -11.89 12.77
N ALA A 222 12.03 -11.46 11.50
CA ALA A 222 12.95 -11.95 10.48
C ALA A 222 14.42 -11.65 10.81
N ILE A 223 14.73 -10.44 11.30
CA ILE A 223 16.07 -10.09 11.79
C ILE A 223 16.47 -10.96 12.98
N ALA A 224 15.53 -11.24 13.88
CA ALA A 224 15.76 -12.12 15.03
C ALA A 224 15.91 -13.60 14.65
N GLY A 225 15.58 -14.00 13.42
CA GLY A 225 15.54 -15.41 12.99
C GLY A 225 14.35 -16.17 13.58
N VAL A 226 13.29 -15.45 13.96
CA VAL A 226 12.04 -16.01 14.47
C VAL A 226 11.05 -16.03 13.31
N ARG A 227 10.41 -17.19 13.09
CA ARG A 227 9.30 -17.26 12.12
C ARG A 227 8.08 -16.59 12.73
N THR A 228 7.43 -15.73 11.96
CA THR A 228 6.16 -15.11 12.35
C THR A 228 5.09 -16.19 12.53
N ASP A 229 4.85 -16.55 13.78
CA ASP A 229 3.78 -17.48 14.22
C ASP A 229 2.54 -16.72 14.74
N LEU A 230 2.58 -15.39 14.70
CA LEU A 230 1.52 -14.55 15.25
C LEU A 230 0.31 -14.44 14.32
N SER A 231 -0.88 -14.38 14.92
CA SER A 231 -2.11 -13.96 14.23
C SER A 231 -1.99 -12.48 13.83
N LEU A 232 -1.41 -12.22 12.66
CA LEU A 232 -1.38 -10.89 12.04
C LEU A 232 -2.79 -10.28 11.97
N SER A 233 -3.79 -11.15 11.80
CA SER A 233 -5.21 -10.80 11.82
C SER A 233 -5.67 -10.19 13.14
N ASP A 234 -5.24 -10.70 14.30
CA ASP A 234 -5.65 -10.15 15.61
C ASP A 234 -5.06 -8.75 15.85
N ARG A 235 -3.80 -8.54 15.45
CA ARG A 235 -3.15 -7.23 15.57
C ARG A 235 -3.75 -6.23 14.59
N PHE A 236 -4.06 -6.67 13.37
CA PHE A 236 -4.79 -5.86 12.41
C PHE A 236 -6.18 -5.47 12.95
N ALA A 237 -6.92 -6.44 13.49
CA ALA A 237 -8.22 -6.20 14.13
C ALA A 237 -8.10 -5.25 15.33
N GLY A 238 -7.04 -5.37 16.13
CA GLY A 238 -6.73 -4.44 17.21
C GLY A 238 -6.48 -3.02 16.72
N TRP A 239 -5.77 -2.84 15.60
CA TRP A 239 -5.60 -1.54 14.97
C TRP A 239 -6.92 -0.99 14.42
N MET A 240 -7.72 -1.82 13.74
CA MET A 240 -9.07 -1.44 13.28
C MET A 240 -9.96 -0.98 14.44
N ALA A 241 -9.94 -1.70 15.57
CA ALA A 241 -10.72 -1.36 16.76
C ALA A 241 -10.32 -0.01 17.37
N LYS A 242 -9.04 0.41 17.26
CA LYS A 242 -8.57 1.72 17.73
C LYS A 242 -9.02 2.89 16.87
N SER A 243 -9.53 2.61 15.67
CA SER A 243 -9.91 3.61 14.68
C SER A 243 -11.41 3.60 14.35
N ARG A 244 -12.19 2.75 15.04
CA ARG A 244 -13.61 2.55 14.75
C ARG A 244 -14.44 3.80 15.04
N HIS A 245 -15.28 4.18 14.09
CA HIS A 245 -16.19 5.32 14.21
C HIS A 245 -17.42 5.08 13.33
N SER A 246 -18.45 5.92 13.47
CA SER A 246 -19.58 6.00 12.55
C SER A 246 -19.79 7.45 12.13
N LEU A 247 -20.15 7.64 10.86
CA LEU A 247 -20.47 8.93 10.29
C LEU A 247 -21.94 8.94 9.89
N ALA A 248 -22.66 10.00 10.22
CA ALA A 248 -24.04 10.21 9.78
C ALA A 248 -24.19 11.64 9.25
N LEU A 249 -24.72 11.78 8.04
CA LEU A 249 -25.01 13.07 7.45
C LEU A 249 -26.38 13.56 7.93
N ASP A 250 -26.50 14.88 8.08
CA ASP A 250 -27.78 15.56 8.28
C ASP A 250 -28.35 15.94 6.91
N PRO A 251 -29.44 15.30 6.44
CA PRO A 251 -30.03 15.62 5.14
C PRO A 251 -30.52 17.07 5.06
N ALA A 252 -31.01 17.64 6.16
CA ALA A 252 -31.48 19.03 6.18
C ALA A 252 -30.32 20.04 6.15
N GLY A 253 -29.17 19.63 6.70
CA GLY A 253 -27.92 20.40 6.70
C GLY A 253 -27.03 20.19 5.46
N THR A 254 -27.44 19.32 4.53
CA THR A 254 -26.70 19.00 3.30
C THR A 254 -27.41 19.60 2.09
N ARG A 255 -26.84 20.66 1.50
CA ARG A 255 -27.50 21.44 0.45
C ARG A 255 -26.52 22.12 -0.49
N ILE A 256 -26.95 22.35 -1.72
CA ILE A 256 -26.21 23.11 -2.73
C ILE A 256 -26.70 24.56 -2.70
N ASP A 257 -25.78 25.50 -2.59
CA ASP A 257 -26.01 26.94 -2.71
C ASP A 257 -25.05 27.52 -3.75
N GLY A 258 -25.57 27.85 -4.93
CA GLY A 258 -24.78 28.22 -6.09
C GLY A 258 -23.80 27.11 -6.49
N SER A 259 -22.50 27.40 -6.43
CA SER A 259 -21.44 26.43 -6.71
C SER A 259 -20.92 25.72 -5.46
N MET A 260 -21.51 25.91 -4.28
CA MET A 260 -21.01 25.33 -3.03
C MET A 260 -21.95 24.25 -2.52
N LEU A 261 -21.40 23.07 -2.21
CA LEU A 261 -22.12 22.04 -1.45
C LEU A 261 -21.75 22.16 0.02
N GLY A 262 -22.70 22.60 0.84
CA GLY A 262 -22.62 22.51 2.29
C GLY A 262 -23.04 21.11 2.74
N ILE A 263 -22.26 20.51 3.63
CA ILE A 263 -22.49 19.17 4.18
C ILE A 263 -22.39 19.28 5.69
N SER A 264 -23.39 18.77 6.41
CA SER A 264 -23.38 18.76 7.87
C SER A 264 -23.68 17.36 8.39
N GLY A 265 -23.26 17.06 9.61
CA GLY A 265 -23.51 15.75 10.20
C GLY A 265 -22.87 15.53 11.56
N THR A 266 -22.80 14.27 11.96
CA THR A 266 -22.18 13.82 13.20
C THR A 266 -21.16 12.72 12.95
N LEU A 267 -20.03 12.80 13.63
CA LEU A 267 -19.05 11.73 13.80
C LEU A 267 -19.16 11.19 15.22
N ALA A 268 -19.38 9.88 15.39
CA ALA A 268 -19.34 9.21 16.69
C ALA A 268 -18.16 8.23 16.76
N MET A 269 -17.37 8.35 17.82
CA MET A 269 -16.19 7.52 18.04
C MET A 269 -16.55 6.25 18.81
N HIS A 270 -16.30 5.10 18.19
CA HIS A 270 -16.47 3.77 18.80
C HIS A 270 -15.14 3.09 19.09
N SER A 271 -14.05 3.87 19.04
CA SER A 271 -12.70 3.37 19.11
C SER A 271 -12.36 2.87 20.51
N ALA A 272 -11.53 1.83 20.58
CA ALA A 272 -10.99 1.34 21.85
C ALA A 272 -9.96 2.31 22.49
N SER A 273 -9.43 3.26 21.72
CA SER A 273 -8.48 4.26 22.17
C SER A 273 -8.75 5.62 21.54
N GLN A 274 -8.19 6.66 22.15
CA GLN A 274 -8.13 8.00 21.59
C GLN A 274 -7.40 7.98 20.24
N ILE A 275 -8.03 8.56 19.22
CA ILE A 275 -7.33 8.89 17.98
C ILE A 275 -6.74 10.28 18.20
N ALA A 276 -5.43 10.33 18.42
CA ALA A 276 -4.72 11.59 18.61
C ALA A 276 -4.99 12.50 17.41
N ARG A 277 -5.60 13.65 17.68
CA ARG A 277 -5.89 14.68 16.67
C ARG A 277 -4.70 15.60 16.45
N ASP A 278 -3.74 15.56 17.38
CA ASP A 278 -2.64 16.50 17.57
C ASP A 278 -2.43 17.43 16.37
N ALA A 279 -3.01 18.63 16.47
CA ALA A 279 -2.95 19.64 15.42
C ALA A 279 -1.51 20.14 15.18
N ALA A 280 -0.59 19.89 16.12
CA ALA A 280 0.84 20.13 15.99
C ALA A 280 1.62 18.91 15.50
N ALA A 281 1.00 17.72 15.43
CA ALA A 281 1.62 16.56 14.82
C ALA A 281 1.76 16.77 13.32
N SER A 282 2.76 16.12 12.73
CA SER A 282 3.05 16.18 11.30
C SER A 282 1.91 15.65 10.41
N HIS A 283 0.94 14.92 10.98
CA HIS A 283 -0.14 14.25 10.25
C HIS A 283 -1.44 14.22 11.09
N PRO A 284 -2.11 15.36 11.29
CA PRO A 284 -3.33 15.45 12.11
C PRO A 284 -4.47 14.65 11.49
N VAL A 285 -5.40 14.20 12.35
CA VAL A 285 -6.64 13.56 11.91
C VAL A 285 -7.74 14.61 11.77
N ARG A 286 -8.36 14.67 10.60
CA ARG A 286 -9.45 15.60 10.27
C ARG A 286 -10.63 14.85 9.67
N LEU A 287 -11.77 15.53 9.55
CA LEU A 287 -12.81 15.08 8.65
C LEU A 287 -12.59 15.74 7.29
N GLY A 288 -12.63 14.95 6.23
CA GLY A 288 -12.51 15.45 4.87
C GLY A 288 -13.76 15.15 4.06
N ALA A 289 -14.01 15.99 3.06
CA ALA A 289 -14.92 15.69 1.95
C ALA A 289 -14.10 15.71 0.66
N ARG A 290 -14.22 14.67 -0.16
CA ARG A 290 -13.54 14.56 -1.45
C ARG A 290 -14.55 14.24 -2.55
N LEU A 291 -14.40 14.88 -3.71
CA LEU A 291 -15.30 14.80 -4.85
C LEU A 291 -14.63 14.14 -6.05
N TRP A 292 -15.34 13.22 -6.70
CA TRP A 292 -14.91 12.60 -7.96
C TRP A 292 -16.06 12.36 -8.95
N PRO A 293 -15.77 12.21 -10.25
CA PRO A 293 -16.73 11.63 -11.20
C PRO A 293 -17.06 10.19 -10.80
N GLU A 294 -18.34 9.81 -10.87
CA GLU A 294 -18.80 8.46 -10.51
C GLU A 294 -18.04 7.39 -11.33
N GLY A 295 -17.57 6.34 -10.65
CA GLY A 295 -16.82 5.26 -11.28
C GLY A 295 -15.36 5.59 -11.65
N ARG A 296 -14.83 6.76 -11.26
CA ARG A 296 -13.41 7.10 -11.46
C ARG A 296 -12.73 7.47 -10.14
N PHE A 297 -11.96 6.53 -9.59
CA PHE A 297 -10.96 6.86 -8.57
C PHE A 297 -9.74 7.52 -9.25
N GLY A 298 -9.26 8.65 -8.70
CA GLY A 298 -7.99 9.29 -9.14
C GLY A 298 -8.06 10.47 -10.12
N GLY A 299 -9.20 11.20 -10.21
CA GLY A 299 -9.33 12.44 -11.01
C GLY A 299 -8.97 13.74 -10.27
N SER A 300 -9.17 14.90 -10.91
CA SER A 300 -8.95 16.23 -10.28
C SER A 300 -9.75 16.35 -8.99
N GLN A 301 -9.07 16.14 -7.87
CA GLN A 301 -9.71 15.96 -6.58
C GLN A 301 -9.98 17.33 -5.99
N ARG A 302 -11.27 17.66 -5.83
CA ARG A 302 -11.64 18.74 -4.93
C ARG A 302 -11.80 18.17 -3.56
N GLU A 303 -11.22 18.88 -2.62
CA GLU A 303 -11.18 18.47 -1.24
C GLU A 303 -11.49 19.64 -0.33
N ALA A 304 -12.21 19.34 0.74
CA ALA A 304 -12.41 20.25 1.86
C ALA A 304 -12.02 19.53 3.16
N ARG A 305 -11.78 20.31 4.21
CA ARG A 305 -11.45 19.80 5.56
C ARG A 305 -12.33 20.48 6.60
N PHE A 306 -12.62 19.71 7.65
CA PHE A 306 -13.20 20.19 8.89
C PHE A 306 -12.26 19.80 10.04
N ASP A 307 -11.83 20.81 10.78
CA ASP A 307 -11.08 20.64 12.01
C ASP A 307 -12.04 20.53 13.19
N PHE A 308 -11.90 19.46 13.96
CA PHE A 308 -12.64 19.35 15.22
C PHE A 308 -12.18 20.43 16.21
N PRO A 309 -13.03 20.82 17.18
CA PRO A 309 -12.62 21.71 18.27
C PRO A 309 -11.41 21.15 19.05
N PRO A 310 -10.58 22.00 19.69
CA PRO A 310 -9.49 21.57 20.59
C PRO A 310 -9.95 20.44 21.53
N GLY A 311 -9.29 19.29 21.45
CA GLY A 311 -9.74 18.03 22.04
C GLY A 311 -9.50 16.86 21.08
N ASP A 312 -9.17 15.70 21.62
CA ASP A 312 -8.97 14.51 20.80
C ASP A 312 -10.28 13.81 20.45
N LEU A 313 -10.22 12.97 19.42
CA LEU A 313 -11.29 12.04 19.10
C LEU A 313 -11.27 10.89 20.13
N THR A 314 -11.79 11.16 21.33
CA THR A 314 -11.80 10.22 22.45
C THR A 314 -12.88 9.14 22.27
N PRO A 315 -12.70 7.93 22.86
CA PRO A 315 -13.72 6.90 22.86
C PRO A 315 -15.08 7.40 23.35
N GLY A 316 -16.15 7.09 22.62
CA GLY A 316 -17.53 7.48 22.98
C GLY A 316 -17.90 8.94 22.70
N SER A 317 -16.96 9.77 22.22
CA SER A 317 -17.26 11.16 21.88
C SER A 317 -18.11 11.27 20.60
N VAL A 318 -18.94 12.31 20.54
CA VAL A 318 -19.75 12.65 19.37
C VAL A 318 -19.48 14.10 18.98
N HIS A 319 -19.14 14.32 17.72
CA HIS A 319 -18.76 15.62 17.18
C HIS A 319 -19.69 16.00 16.03
N ARG A 320 -20.26 17.21 16.10
CA ARG A 320 -20.95 17.80 14.95
C ARG A 320 -19.93 18.44 14.02
N PHE A 321 -20.19 18.37 12.73
CA PHE A 321 -19.37 19.01 11.72
C PHE A 321 -20.22 19.73 10.67
N ALA A 322 -19.59 20.70 10.03
CA ALA A 322 -20.09 21.35 8.83
C ALA A 322 -18.89 21.62 7.91
N ILE A 323 -18.95 21.13 6.68
CA ILE A 323 -17.90 21.23 5.67
C ILE A 323 -18.52 21.77 4.38
N THR A 324 -17.75 22.51 3.59
CA THR A 324 -18.22 23.05 2.32
C THR A 324 -17.22 22.72 1.23
N ILE A 325 -17.70 22.17 0.11
CA ILE A 325 -16.89 21.80 -1.04
C ILE A 325 -17.37 22.54 -2.29
N ASP A 326 -16.43 23.02 -3.11
CA ASP A 326 -16.72 23.74 -4.34
C ASP A 326 -17.06 22.79 -5.50
N LEU A 327 -18.19 23.01 -6.15
CA LEU A 327 -18.75 22.28 -7.29
C LEU A 327 -18.63 23.03 -8.64
N GLY A 328 -18.08 24.26 -8.68
CA GLY A 328 -18.07 25.08 -9.91
C GLY A 328 -17.23 24.48 -11.02
N ASN A 329 -17.68 24.45 -12.28
CA ASN A 329 -16.95 23.85 -13.43
C ASN A 329 -16.78 22.32 -13.38
N LEU A 330 -17.66 21.59 -12.69
CA LEU A 330 -17.69 20.14 -12.86
C LEU A 330 -18.18 19.78 -14.28
N PRO A 331 -17.60 18.75 -14.91
CA PRO A 331 -18.11 18.26 -16.18
C PRO A 331 -19.54 17.72 -16.01
N PRO A 332 -20.38 17.72 -17.06
CA PRO A 332 -21.67 17.05 -17.00
C PRO A 332 -21.52 15.56 -16.69
N GLY A 333 -22.39 15.03 -15.85
CA GLY A 333 -22.40 13.62 -15.46
C GLY A 333 -22.62 13.39 -13.98
N ARG A 334 -22.53 12.12 -13.57
CA ARG A 334 -22.65 11.73 -12.17
C ARG A 334 -21.32 11.91 -11.45
N HIS A 335 -21.43 12.41 -10.23
CA HIS A 335 -20.32 12.62 -9.33
C HIS A 335 -20.68 12.06 -7.96
N GLU A 336 -19.68 11.79 -7.15
CA GLU A 336 -19.85 11.32 -5.80
C GLU A 336 -18.91 12.11 -4.88
N VAL A 337 -19.46 12.54 -3.74
CA VAL A 337 -18.70 13.11 -2.63
C VAL A 337 -18.61 12.07 -1.54
N VAL A 338 -17.40 11.80 -1.07
CA VAL A 338 -17.17 10.93 0.08
C VAL A 338 -16.67 11.76 1.25
N VAL A 339 -17.35 11.58 2.37
CA VAL A 339 -17.02 12.18 3.65
C VAL A 339 -16.46 11.08 4.55
N ALA A 340 -15.24 11.28 5.02
CA ALA A 340 -14.54 10.30 5.84
C ALA A 340 -13.49 10.98 6.73
N LEU A 341 -13.02 10.26 7.75
CA LEU A 341 -11.80 10.67 8.45
C LEU A 341 -10.59 10.57 7.51
N VAL A 342 -9.65 11.50 7.67
CA VAL A 342 -8.39 11.55 6.93
C VAL A 342 -7.25 11.80 7.92
N ARG A 343 -6.16 11.05 7.78
CA ARG A 343 -4.89 11.36 8.42
C ARG A 343 -4.04 12.11 7.40
N GLU A 344 -3.87 13.42 7.60
CA GLU A 344 -3.27 14.30 6.60
C GLU A 344 -1.89 13.82 6.16
N GLY A 345 -1.65 13.85 4.85
CA GLY A 345 -0.40 13.38 4.23
C GLY A 345 -0.15 11.87 4.37
N ARG A 346 -1.10 11.10 4.90
CA ARG A 346 -0.97 9.64 5.07
C ARG A 346 -2.03 8.88 4.30
N PHE A 347 -3.30 8.99 4.68
CA PHE A 347 -4.36 8.16 4.11
C PHE A 347 -5.77 8.61 4.50
N TRP A 348 -6.77 8.14 3.75
CA TRP A 348 -8.18 8.28 4.09
C TRP A 348 -8.72 7.01 4.72
N PHE A 349 -9.51 7.11 5.78
CA PHE A 349 -9.95 5.95 6.54
C PHE A 349 -10.90 5.05 5.71
N ASP A 350 -11.69 5.59 4.79
CA ASP A 350 -12.59 4.78 3.96
C ASP A 350 -11.85 3.82 3.01
N GLU A 351 -10.58 4.10 2.68
CA GLU A 351 -9.71 3.21 1.92
C GLU A 351 -9.40 1.89 2.68
N PHE A 352 -9.71 1.85 3.98
CA PHE A 352 -9.49 0.71 4.86
C PHE A 352 -10.77 0.04 5.34
N GLY A 353 -11.90 0.35 4.71
CA GLY A 353 -13.21 -0.18 5.12
C GLY A 353 -13.77 0.47 6.39
N PHE A 354 -13.18 1.59 6.86
CA PHE A 354 -13.84 2.37 7.90
C PHE A 354 -15.07 3.09 7.35
N ASN A 355 -16.03 3.38 8.23
CA ASN A 355 -17.27 4.04 7.87
C ASN A 355 -17.01 5.39 7.21
N SER A 356 -17.67 5.60 6.08
CA SER A 356 -17.76 6.87 5.36
C SER A 356 -19.20 7.12 4.98
N ALA A 357 -19.53 8.36 4.65
CA ALA A 357 -20.82 8.71 4.07
C ALA A 357 -20.61 9.18 2.63
N ARG A 358 -21.60 8.88 1.79
CA ARG A 358 -21.53 9.14 0.35
C ARG A 358 -22.68 10.06 -0.03
N ILE A 359 -22.39 11.00 -0.93
CA ILE A 359 -23.37 11.94 -1.48
C ILE A 359 -23.34 11.83 -3.00
N GLY A 360 -24.42 11.34 -3.58
CA GLY A 360 -24.61 11.32 -5.03
C GLY A 360 -24.91 12.71 -5.59
N LEU A 361 -24.22 13.09 -6.66
CA LEU A 361 -24.40 14.37 -7.37
C LEU A 361 -24.64 14.12 -8.86
N VAL A 362 -25.46 14.96 -9.47
CA VAL A 362 -25.65 15.02 -10.93
C VAL A 362 -25.37 16.43 -11.41
N VAL A 363 -24.52 16.54 -12.42
CA VAL A 363 -24.25 17.79 -13.12
C VAL A 363 -24.88 17.69 -14.50
N ASP A 364 -25.81 18.60 -14.81
CA ASP A 364 -26.47 18.60 -16.10
C ASP A 364 -25.58 19.17 -17.21
N ARG A 365 -26.08 19.15 -18.45
CA ARG A 365 -25.34 19.66 -19.63
C ARG A 365 -25.08 21.17 -19.60
N THR A 366 -25.79 21.90 -18.75
CA THR A 366 -25.61 23.35 -18.55
C THR A 366 -24.62 23.66 -17.41
N GLY A 367 -24.14 22.63 -16.70
CA GLY A 367 -23.21 22.75 -15.59
C GLY A 367 -23.90 22.95 -14.23
N ILE A 368 -25.23 22.83 -14.16
CA ILE A 368 -25.97 22.96 -12.89
C ILE A 368 -25.86 21.65 -12.13
N SER A 369 -25.44 21.74 -10.87
CA SER A 369 -25.29 20.60 -9.97
C SER A 369 -26.54 20.42 -9.10
N CYS A 370 -27.02 19.19 -8.95
CA CYS A 370 -28.07 18.81 -8.02
C CYS A 370 -27.71 17.55 -7.24
N LEU A 371 -28.32 17.37 -6.06
CA LEU A 371 -28.24 16.12 -5.31
C LEU A 371 -29.01 15.04 -6.08
N ALA A 372 -28.45 13.84 -6.18
CA ALA A 372 -29.17 12.68 -6.69
C ALA A 372 -30.35 12.31 -5.77
N GLU A 373 -31.36 11.63 -6.30
CA GLU A 373 -32.45 11.10 -5.48
C GLU A 373 -31.90 10.06 -4.48
N GLY A 374 -32.24 10.21 -3.19
CA GLY A 374 -31.67 9.37 -2.13
C GLY A 374 -30.16 9.57 -1.93
N ALA A 375 -29.60 10.70 -2.36
CA ALA A 375 -28.15 10.91 -2.41
C ALA A 375 -27.43 10.75 -1.08
N VAL A 376 -28.10 10.97 0.06
CA VAL A 376 -27.48 10.93 1.38
C VAL A 376 -27.68 9.53 1.95
N ILE A 377 -26.63 8.70 1.88
CA ILE A 377 -26.61 7.31 2.36
C ILE A 377 -25.71 7.20 3.59
#